data_AF-A0A853IEA9-F1
#
_entry.id   AF-A0A853IEA9-F1
#
_cell.length_a   1.000
_cell.length_b   1.000
_cell.length_c   1.000
_cell.angle_alpha   90.00
_cell.angle_beta   90.00
_cell.angle_gamma   90.00
#
_symmetry.space_group_name_H-M   'P 1'
#
loop_
_entity.id
_entity.type
_entity.pdbx_description
1 polymer ?
#
loop_
_entity_poly.entity_id
_entity_poly.type
_entity_poly.pdbx_seq_one_letter_code
_entity_poly.pdbx_strand_id
1 'polypeptide(L)'
;MNKASGSHYVMSDELVNSGEVEHCWLVGPFPEHQPFCDYLFYFAYHFANNVHVVVKSITEKQKVSQRYPFAHIHLGARVSFSAVVVSETGRVKANQFFIVFKDADWVMAKSVGMTPLPIEKMLVNAELLQTVAFQPSSISANSLTQKPVKPRQYLPVSHNKVAIMGPESAGKSTLALALAQQLKLPLVNEYARLWLSYQDDVGGYEDIALIAKVQQAFEQTVSAQSEIALFDTGPMTTQVWSQMLFGKVPEWLVKQVQQDCYALVLLVAPDIPWHFDPQRCQPALETRERFFQLCETLLGQLAISYQVISGADRFEQAKQALITKFSCISC
;
A
#
# COMPACT_ATOMS: atom_id res chain seq x y z
N MET A 1 -28.82 -26.54 -15.90
CA MET A 1 -27.95 -25.35 -15.98
C MET A 1 -26.78 -25.59 -15.03
N ASN A 2 -25.59 -25.89 -15.55
CA ASN A 2 -24.42 -26.07 -14.70
C ASN A 2 -23.86 -24.70 -14.32
N LYS A 3 -23.77 -24.41 -13.01
CA LYS A 3 -22.92 -23.32 -12.52
C LYS A 3 -21.49 -23.66 -12.91
N ALA A 4 -20.81 -22.75 -13.61
CA ALA A 4 -19.38 -22.88 -13.83
C ALA A 4 -18.67 -22.74 -12.47
N SER A 5 -17.99 -23.79 -12.03
CA SER A 5 -17.12 -23.74 -10.85
C SER A 5 -15.92 -22.86 -11.18
N GLY A 6 -15.95 -21.61 -10.72
CA GLY A 6 -14.79 -20.71 -10.81
C GLY A 6 -13.64 -21.30 -10.01
N SER A 7 -12.52 -21.58 -10.67
CA SER A 7 -11.27 -21.95 -9.99
C SER A 7 -10.72 -20.71 -9.28
N HIS A 8 -10.81 -20.71 -7.94
CA HIS A 8 -10.17 -19.69 -7.11
C HIS A 8 -8.65 -19.85 -7.19
N TYR A 9 -7.94 -18.75 -7.41
CA TYR A 9 -6.47 -18.74 -7.49
C TYR A 9 -5.90 -18.56 -6.08
N VAL A 10 -5.26 -19.60 -5.56
CA VAL A 10 -4.63 -19.61 -4.24
C VAL A 10 -3.15 -19.30 -4.41
N MET A 11 -2.68 -18.20 -3.81
CA MET A 11 -1.25 -17.97 -3.57
C MET A 11 -0.78 -19.06 -2.60
N SER A 12 0.32 -19.77 -2.89
CA SER A 12 0.74 -20.87 -2.02
C SER A 12 1.01 -20.38 -0.60
N ASP A 13 0.49 -21.10 0.39
CA ASP A 13 0.61 -20.76 1.82
C ASP A 13 2.07 -20.46 2.19
N GLU A 14 3.04 -21.15 1.59
CA GLU A 14 4.47 -20.91 1.77
C GLU A 14 4.92 -19.51 1.30
N LEU A 15 4.47 -19.04 0.12
CA LEU A 15 4.80 -17.70 -0.42
C LEU A 15 4.00 -16.57 0.28
N VAL A 16 2.77 -16.89 0.69
CA VAL A 16 1.93 -16.04 1.55
C VAL A 16 2.64 -15.81 2.89
N ASN A 17 3.12 -16.88 3.53
CA ASN A 17 3.78 -16.85 4.84
C ASN A 17 5.27 -16.45 4.79
N SER A 18 5.96 -16.53 3.65
CA SER A 18 7.37 -16.12 3.54
C SER A 18 7.58 -14.61 3.59
N GLY A 19 6.55 -13.83 3.29
CA GLY A 19 6.67 -12.39 3.06
C GLY A 19 7.05 -12.01 1.63
N GLU A 20 7.54 -12.94 0.81
CA GLU A 20 8.09 -12.62 -0.51
C GLU A 20 7.02 -12.45 -1.60
N VAL A 21 7.31 -11.62 -2.59
CA VAL A 21 6.57 -11.52 -3.87
C VAL A 21 7.63 -11.49 -4.96
N GLU A 22 7.70 -12.55 -5.77
CA GLU A 22 8.83 -12.72 -6.69
C GLU A 22 8.79 -11.71 -7.85
N HIS A 23 7.60 -11.44 -8.39
CA HIS A 23 7.43 -10.61 -9.58
C HIS A 23 6.21 -9.68 -9.46
N CYS A 24 6.27 -8.52 -10.11
CA CYS A 24 5.16 -7.59 -10.31
C CYS A 24 5.16 -7.08 -11.76
N TRP A 25 3.99 -6.90 -12.38
CA TRP A 25 3.87 -6.30 -13.72
C TRP A 25 3.13 -4.95 -13.64
N LEU A 26 3.62 -3.98 -14.40
CA LEU A 26 3.00 -2.67 -14.56
C LEU A 26 2.57 -2.55 -16.02
N VAL A 27 1.27 -2.68 -16.29
CA VAL A 27 0.72 -2.62 -17.66
C VAL A 27 0.11 -1.25 -17.92
N GLY A 28 0.58 -0.58 -18.98
CA GLY A 28 0.15 0.78 -19.36
C GLY A 28 -0.95 0.84 -20.44
N PRO A 29 -1.54 2.03 -20.65
CA PRO A 29 -0.77 3.18 -21.11
C PRO A 29 -0.18 4.00 -19.97
N PHE A 30 1.10 4.36 -20.10
CA PHE A 30 1.77 5.32 -19.22
C PHE A 30 1.76 6.69 -19.90
N PRO A 31 0.85 7.61 -19.50
CA PRO A 31 0.79 8.95 -20.07
C PRO A 31 2.05 9.76 -19.74
N GLU A 32 2.05 11.03 -20.15
CA GLU A 32 3.04 12.00 -19.67
C GLU A 32 2.94 12.16 -18.15
N HIS A 33 4.07 12.52 -17.54
CA HIS A 33 4.31 12.49 -16.09
C HIS A 33 3.11 13.01 -15.29
N GLN A 34 2.43 12.08 -14.61
CA GLN A 34 1.46 12.39 -13.55
C GLN A 34 2.02 11.83 -12.25
N PRO A 35 1.94 12.55 -11.11
CA PRO A 35 2.38 12.04 -9.80
C PRO A 35 1.78 10.67 -9.45
N PHE A 36 0.55 10.41 -9.92
CA PHE A 36 -0.11 9.11 -9.82
C PHE A 36 0.67 7.97 -10.50
N CYS A 37 1.25 8.21 -11.67
CA CYS A 37 2.05 7.20 -12.37
C CYS A 37 3.39 6.95 -11.68
N ASP A 38 3.99 7.97 -11.07
CA ASP A 38 5.30 7.86 -10.45
C ASP A 38 5.27 6.94 -9.24
N TYR A 39 4.37 7.19 -8.28
CA TYR A 39 4.29 6.38 -7.05
C TYR A 39 4.06 4.90 -7.35
N LEU A 40 3.40 4.53 -8.45
CA LEU A 40 3.14 3.14 -8.82
C LEU A 40 4.43 2.35 -9.11
N PHE A 41 5.47 2.99 -9.63
CA PHE A 41 6.79 2.38 -9.80
C PHE A 41 7.52 2.19 -8.47
N TYR A 42 7.38 3.14 -7.53
CA TYR A 42 7.91 3.00 -6.17
C TYR A 42 7.16 1.91 -5.38
N PHE A 43 5.83 1.89 -5.47
CA PHE A 43 5.00 0.84 -4.90
C PHE A 43 5.46 -0.53 -5.39
N ALA A 44 5.63 -0.71 -6.70
CA ALA A 44 6.11 -1.97 -7.26
C ALA A 44 7.53 -2.35 -6.80
N TYR A 45 8.42 -1.36 -6.62
CA TYR A 45 9.76 -1.57 -6.05
C TYR A 45 9.73 -2.10 -4.60
N HIS A 46 8.84 -1.53 -3.78
CA HIS A 46 8.67 -1.90 -2.39
C HIS A 46 7.87 -3.20 -2.23
N PHE A 47 7.00 -3.52 -3.18
CA PHE A 47 6.10 -4.66 -3.13
C PHE A 47 6.69 -5.96 -3.69
N ALA A 48 7.57 -5.92 -4.70
CA ALA A 48 8.05 -7.13 -5.38
C ALA A 48 9.57 -7.16 -5.67
N ASN A 49 10.12 -8.37 -5.70
CA ASN A 49 11.54 -8.63 -5.96
C ASN A 49 11.94 -8.31 -7.41
N ASN A 50 11.04 -8.47 -8.38
CA ASN A 50 11.24 -8.12 -9.79
C ASN A 50 10.05 -7.31 -10.33
N VAL A 51 10.28 -6.24 -11.10
CA VAL A 51 9.20 -5.46 -11.75
C VAL A 51 9.30 -5.54 -13.28
N HIS A 52 8.16 -5.71 -13.94
CA HIS A 52 8.02 -5.92 -15.37
C HIS A 52 7.12 -4.85 -15.98
N VAL A 53 7.72 -3.88 -16.67
CA VAL A 53 6.95 -2.78 -17.27
C VAL A 53 6.51 -3.17 -18.67
N VAL A 54 5.20 -3.29 -18.87
CA VAL A 54 4.55 -3.74 -20.11
C VAL A 54 3.92 -2.57 -20.84
N VAL A 55 4.35 -2.39 -22.09
CA VAL A 55 3.98 -1.29 -22.97
C VAL A 55 3.57 -1.81 -24.35
N LYS A 56 2.63 -1.12 -25.00
CA LYS A 56 1.97 -1.56 -26.24
C LYS A 56 2.87 -1.60 -27.47
N SER A 57 4.03 -0.95 -27.45
CA SER A 57 4.97 -0.92 -28.58
C SER A 57 6.41 -0.59 -28.15
N ILE A 58 7.37 -0.84 -29.04
CA ILE A 58 8.78 -0.45 -28.86
C ILE A 58 8.92 1.08 -28.76
N THR A 59 8.13 1.84 -29.52
CA THR A 59 8.09 3.31 -29.45
C THR A 59 7.60 3.79 -28.09
N GLU A 60 6.57 3.16 -27.51
CA GLU A 60 6.13 3.45 -26.14
C GLU A 60 7.19 3.03 -25.11
N LYS A 61 7.92 1.92 -25.30
CA LYS A 61 9.04 1.54 -24.42
C LYS A 61 10.10 2.63 -24.31
N GLN A 62 10.47 3.24 -25.44
CA GLN A 62 11.42 4.35 -25.46
C GLN A 62 10.88 5.58 -24.73
N LYS A 63 9.64 5.99 -25.02
CA LYS A 63 8.99 7.13 -24.33
C LYS A 63 8.88 6.91 -22.82
N VAL A 64 8.46 5.72 -22.37
CA VAL A 64 8.34 5.41 -20.94
C VAL A 64 9.71 5.40 -20.27
N SER A 65 10.74 4.83 -20.91
CA SER A 65 12.11 4.87 -20.39
C SER A 65 12.68 6.29 -20.28
N GLN A 66 12.26 7.20 -21.16
CA GLN A 66 12.65 8.62 -21.13
C GLN A 66 11.83 9.45 -20.13
N ARG A 67 10.53 9.17 -19.97
CA ARG A 67 9.61 9.88 -19.06
C ARG A 67 9.82 9.50 -17.60
N TYR A 68 10.15 8.24 -17.34
CA TYR A 68 10.33 7.68 -15.99
C TYR A 68 11.79 7.21 -15.82
N PRO A 69 12.81 8.10 -15.91
CA PRO A 69 14.22 7.70 -15.85
C PRO A 69 14.59 7.11 -14.48
N PHE A 70 13.89 7.51 -13.41
CA PHE A 70 14.03 6.92 -12.07
C PHE A 70 13.66 5.42 -12.02
N ALA A 71 12.81 4.95 -12.94
CA ALA A 71 12.46 3.54 -13.11
C ALA A 71 13.60 2.69 -13.75
N HIS A 72 14.75 3.31 -14.07
CA HIS A 72 16.02 2.60 -14.28
C HIS A 72 16.99 2.78 -13.10
N ILE A 73 16.88 3.89 -12.36
CA ILE A 73 17.84 4.30 -11.30
C ILE A 73 17.55 3.63 -9.94
N HIS A 74 16.29 3.58 -9.51
CA HIS A 74 15.90 2.98 -8.21
C HIS A 74 15.62 1.49 -8.34
N LEU A 75 14.97 1.16 -9.46
CA LEU A 75 14.58 -0.19 -9.86
C LEU A 75 15.78 -1.07 -10.29
N GLY A 76 16.84 -0.47 -10.86
CA GLY A 76 18.13 -1.12 -11.09
C GLY A 76 18.03 -2.45 -11.86
N ALA A 77 18.80 -3.45 -11.41
CA ALA A 77 18.81 -4.79 -12.03
C ALA A 77 17.55 -5.64 -11.73
N ARG A 78 16.65 -5.16 -10.86
CA ARG A 78 15.39 -5.86 -10.52
C ARG A 78 14.29 -5.65 -11.55
N VAL A 79 14.53 -4.86 -12.61
CA VAL A 79 13.47 -4.45 -13.53
C VAL A 79 13.79 -4.73 -14.98
N SER A 80 12.85 -5.41 -15.63
CA SER A 80 12.91 -5.73 -17.04
C SER A 80 11.77 -5.05 -17.79
N PHE A 81 12.13 -4.08 -18.64
CA PHE A 81 11.21 -3.42 -19.54
C PHE A 81 10.94 -4.32 -20.75
N SER A 82 9.82 -5.06 -20.71
CA SER A 82 9.40 -5.97 -21.76
C SER A 82 8.32 -5.31 -22.61
N ALA A 83 8.67 -4.95 -23.85
CA ALA A 83 7.68 -4.51 -24.83
C ALA A 83 6.90 -5.74 -25.32
N VAL A 84 5.63 -5.85 -24.94
CA VAL A 84 4.71 -6.82 -25.54
C VAL A 84 4.12 -6.13 -26.77
N VAL A 85 4.55 -6.57 -27.94
CA VAL A 85 3.83 -6.22 -29.18
C VAL A 85 2.50 -6.94 -29.09
N VAL A 86 1.43 -6.18 -28.81
CA VAL A 86 0.08 -6.70 -28.74
C VAL A 86 -0.35 -7.07 -30.16
N SER A 87 -0.13 -8.33 -30.55
CA SER A 87 -0.97 -8.94 -31.56
C SER A 87 -2.30 -9.29 -30.91
N GLU A 88 -3.40 -9.06 -31.62
CA GLU A 88 -4.78 -9.24 -31.12
C GLU A 88 -5.14 -10.72 -30.86
N THR A 89 -4.17 -11.63 -30.92
CA THR A 89 -4.32 -13.10 -30.84
C THR A 89 -3.19 -13.80 -30.06
N GLY A 90 -2.42 -13.07 -29.22
CA GLY A 90 -1.27 -13.60 -28.48
C GLY A 90 -1.60 -14.18 -27.10
N ARG A 91 -1.62 -15.51 -26.94
CA ARG A 91 -1.59 -16.16 -25.61
C ARG A 91 -0.23 -15.94 -24.95
N VAL A 92 -0.19 -15.24 -23.81
CA VAL A 92 1.03 -15.14 -22.97
C VAL A 92 1.08 -16.34 -22.01
N LYS A 93 2.23 -17.02 -21.95
CA LYS A 93 2.54 -18.04 -20.94
C LYS A 93 3.62 -17.53 -20.00
N ALA A 94 3.22 -17.14 -18.79
CA ALA A 94 4.04 -16.94 -17.60
C ALA A 94 3.11 -17.03 -16.38
N ASN A 95 3.65 -17.17 -15.17
CA ASN A 95 2.87 -17.14 -13.92
C ASN A 95 3.11 -15.78 -13.20
N GLN A 96 2.11 -15.22 -12.50
CA GLN A 96 2.16 -14.03 -11.59
C GLN A 96 1.90 -12.56 -12.10
N PHE A 97 1.25 -12.24 -13.24
CA PHE A 97 0.98 -10.83 -13.63
C PHE A 97 0.27 -9.99 -12.54
N PHE A 98 0.65 -8.71 -12.51
CA PHE A 98 -0.10 -7.62 -11.89
C PHE A 98 -0.51 -6.65 -13.01
N ILE A 99 -1.64 -5.96 -12.84
CA ILE A 99 -2.13 -4.98 -13.81
C ILE A 99 -2.71 -3.78 -13.06
N VAL A 100 -2.51 -2.59 -13.61
CA VAL A 100 -2.62 -1.32 -12.89
C VAL A 100 -3.75 -0.42 -13.41
N PHE A 101 -4.35 -0.71 -14.57
CA PHE A 101 -5.34 0.20 -15.15
C PHE A 101 -6.56 -0.48 -15.79
N LYS A 102 -7.76 -0.13 -15.30
CA LYS A 102 -9.11 -0.34 -15.88
C LYS A 102 -9.69 -1.76 -15.80
N ASP A 103 -11.02 -1.83 -15.68
CA ASP A 103 -11.79 -3.07 -15.51
C ASP A 103 -11.61 -4.09 -16.64
N ALA A 104 -11.34 -3.62 -17.87
CA ALA A 104 -11.04 -4.49 -19.01
C ALA A 104 -9.78 -5.34 -18.78
N ASP A 105 -8.81 -4.81 -18.05
CA ASP A 105 -7.56 -5.49 -17.78
C ASP A 105 -7.72 -6.51 -16.62
N TRP A 106 -8.70 -6.33 -15.72
CA TRP A 106 -9.04 -7.36 -14.72
C TRP A 106 -9.50 -8.67 -15.37
N VAL A 107 -10.28 -8.57 -16.45
CA VAL A 107 -10.68 -9.72 -17.27
C VAL A 107 -9.46 -10.35 -17.93
N MET A 108 -8.52 -9.52 -18.42
CA MET A 108 -7.27 -9.99 -19.01
C MET A 108 -6.43 -10.77 -17.99
N ALA A 109 -6.12 -10.21 -16.81
CA ALA A 109 -5.36 -10.87 -15.75
C ALA A 109 -5.95 -12.24 -15.38
N LYS A 110 -7.27 -12.29 -15.11
CA LYS A 110 -7.97 -13.53 -14.75
C LYS A 110 -7.92 -14.57 -15.89
N SER A 111 -7.91 -14.14 -17.15
CA SER A 111 -7.85 -15.04 -18.33
C SER A 111 -6.49 -15.71 -18.54
N VAL A 112 -5.41 -15.14 -18.01
CA VAL A 112 -4.04 -15.69 -18.07
C VAL A 112 -3.57 -16.27 -16.72
N GLY A 113 -4.47 -16.43 -15.75
CA GLY A 113 -4.20 -17.15 -14.50
C GLY A 113 -3.58 -16.31 -13.40
N MET A 114 -3.87 -15.00 -13.35
CA MET A 114 -3.13 -14.03 -12.55
C MET A 114 -4.05 -13.12 -11.73
N THR A 115 -3.53 -12.65 -10.60
CA THR A 115 -4.31 -11.97 -9.55
C THR A 115 -4.20 -10.45 -9.70
N PRO A 116 -5.26 -9.75 -10.14
CA PRO A 116 -5.27 -8.29 -10.17
C PRO A 116 -5.20 -7.71 -8.76
N LEU A 117 -4.56 -6.55 -8.63
CA LEU A 117 -4.31 -5.89 -7.35
C LEU A 117 -4.97 -4.49 -7.36
N PRO A 118 -6.10 -4.27 -6.66
CA PRO A 118 -6.76 -2.97 -6.64
C PRO A 118 -5.94 -2.00 -5.79
N ILE A 119 -5.47 -0.90 -6.37
CA ILE A 119 -4.58 0.08 -5.69
C ILE A 119 -4.90 1.54 -6.03
N GLU A 120 -5.91 1.76 -6.86
CA GLU A 120 -6.28 3.07 -7.43
C GLU A 120 -6.92 4.03 -6.44
N LYS A 121 -7.36 3.55 -5.27
CA LYS A 121 -7.92 4.35 -4.16
C LYS A 121 -7.00 4.41 -2.94
N MET A 122 -5.75 3.97 -3.06
CA MET A 122 -4.86 3.86 -1.91
C MET A 122 -4.28 5.20 -1.43
N LEU A 123 -4.16 6.20 -2.30
CA LEU A 123 -3.57 7.49 -1.95
C LEU A 123 -4.57 8.64 -2.01
N VAL A 124 -4.48 9.51 -1.01
CA VAL A 124 -5.12 10.83 -0.95
C VAL A 124 -4.00 11.88 -0.86
N ASN A 125 -4.19 12.99 -1.56
CA ASN A 125 -3.20 14.07 -1.73
C ASN A 125 -1.86 13.60 -2.36
N ALA A 126 -1.92 12.75 -3.40
CA ALA A 126 -0.73 12.20 -4.05
C ALA A 126 0.16 13.27 -4.72
N GLU A 127 -0.39 14.45 -5.03
CA GLU A 127 0.32 15.62 -5.52
C GLU A 127 1.26 16.28 -4.49
N LEU A 128 1.14 15.93 -3.20
CA LEU A 128 2.04 16.39 -2.13
C LEU A 128 3.30 15.55 -2.01
N LEU A 129 3.35 14.37 -2.64
CA LEU A 129 4.55 13.54 -2.66
C LEU A 129 5.63 14.24 -3.48
N GLN A 130 6.84 14.32 -2.95
CA GLN A 130 7.96 14.91 -3.68
C GLN A 130 8.24 14.09 -4.93
N THR A 131 7.94 14.66 -6.10
CA THR A 131 8.51 14.18 -7.34
C THR A 131 10.03 14.33 -7.20
N VAL A 132 10.78 13.25 -7.41
CA VAL A 132 12.24 13.33 -7.46
C VAL A 132 12.57 14.15 -8.70
N ALA A 133 12.76 15.45 -8.50
CA ALA A 133 13.09 16.40 -9.55
C ALA A 133 14.44 15.98 -10.15
N PHE A 134 14.39 15.25 -11.25
CA PHE A 134 15.56 14.78 -11.97
C PHE A 134 16.33 16.00 -12.47
N GLN A 135 17.39 16.39 -11.75
CA GLN A 135 18.30 17.41 -12.26
C GLN A 135 19.09 16.79 -13.42
N PRO A 136 18.95 17.31 -14.66
CA PRO A 136 19.54 16.72 -15.85
C PRO A 136 21.03 17.11 -15.99
N SER A 137 21.79 17.03 -14.91
CA SER A 137 23.24 17.20 -14.92
C SER A 137 23.93 15.86 -15.18
N SER A 138 24.32 15.65 -16.44
CA SER A 138 25.35 14.70 -16.90
C SER A 138 25.04 13.19 -17.08
N ILE A 139 23.80 12.80 -17.43
CA ILE A 139 23.57 11.50 -18.07
C ILE A 139 23.42 11.68 -19.60
N SER A 140 24.53 11.50 -20.31
CA SER A 140 24.53 11.37 -21.78
C SER A 140 23.80 10.08 -22.20
N ALA A 141 22.94 10.15 -23.21
CA ALA A 141 22.14 9.01 -23.69
C ALA A 141 22.96 7.78 -24.13
N ASN A 142 24.28 7.92 -24.33
CA ASN A 142 25.18 6.85 -24.71
C ASN A 142 25.77 6.06 -23.51
N SER A 143 25.39 6.35 -22.25
CA SER A 143 25.99 5.72 -21.05
C SER A 143 25.20 4.56 -20.42
N LEU A 144 24.18 4.02 -21.10
CA LEU A 144 23.32 2.90 -20.65
C LEU A 144 24.03 1.54 -20.40
N THR A 145 25.37 1.51 -20.39
CA THR A 145 26.20 0.33 -20.13
C THR A 145 27.02 0.42 -18.83
N GLN A 146 26.92 1.52 -18.07
CA GLN A 146 27.64 1.65 -16.80
C GLN A 146 26.81 1.19 -15.58
N LYS A 147 27.53 0.65 -14.59
CA LYS A 147 27.03 -0.15 -13.45
C LYS A 147 25.80 0.45 -12.76
N PRO A 148 24.91 -0.39 -12.20
CA PRO A 148 23.73 0.08 -11.47
C PRO A 148 24.12 1.07 -10.37
N VAL A 149 23.52 2.26 -10.42
CA VAL A 149 23.64 3.27 -9.38
C VAL A 149 23.13 2.66 -8.07
N LYS A 150 23.88 2.83 -6.97
CA LYS A 150 23.50 2.24 -5.69
C LYS A 150 22.17 2.88 -5.22
N PRO A 151 21.10 2.10 -4.92
CA PRO A 151 19.76 2.65 -4.61
C PRO A 151 19.64 3.55 -3.37
N ARG A 152 20.74 3.82 -2.64
CA ARG A 152 20.75 4.50 -1.33
C ARG A 152 21.00 6.01 -1.37
N GLN A 153 21.13 6.64 -2.54
CA GLN A 153 21.56 8.05 -2.66
C GLN A 153 20.46 9.06 -3.01
N TYR A 154 19.18 8.66 -2.97
CA TYR A 154 18.06 9.58 -3.21
C TYR A 154 17.20 9.71 -1.94
N LEU A 155 17.13 10.96 -1.48
CA LEU A 155 16.39 11.50 -0.33
C LEU A 155 16.88 11.06 1.08
N PRO A 156 17.11 12.01 2.02
CA PRO A 156 17.23 11.68 3.43
C PRO A 156 15.85 11.28 3.95
N VAL A 157 15.68 10.00 4.31
CA VAL A 157 14.37 9.44 4.66
C VAL A 157 13.90 10.02 5.99
N SER A 158 12.78 10.73 5.97
CA SER A 158 12.07 11.17 7.17
C SER A 158 11.03 10.12 7.56
N HIS A 159 11.23 9.45 8.68
CA HIS A 159 10.43 8.29 9.07
C HIS A 159 9.19 8.64 9.90
N ASN A 160 8.60 9.83 9.74
CA ASN A 160 7.46 10.27 10.55
C ASN A 160 6.14 9.66 10.08
N LYS A 161 6.02 8.34 10.23
CA LYS A 161 4.78 7.62 9.99
C LYS A 161 3.82 7.82 11.16
N VAL A 162 2.58 8.20 10.84
CA VAL A 162 1.48 8.34 11.78
C VAL A 162 0.36 7.38 11.40
N ALA A 163 0.19 6.29 12.16
CA ALA A 163 -0.92 5.36 11.94
C ALA A 163 -2.16 5.78 12.73
N ILE A 164 -3.34 5.67 12.11
CA ILE A 164 -4.64 5.77 12.76
C ILE A 164 -5.12 4.33 13.01
N MET A 165 -5.07 3.88 14.27
CA MET A 165 -5.33 2.50 14.68
C MET A 165 -6.64 2.42 15.49
N GLY A 166 -7.27 1.25 15.54
CA GLY A 166 -8.47 1.01 16.35
C GLY A 166 -9.52 0.12 15.67
N PRO A 167 -10.60 -0.23 16.39
CA PRO A 167 -11.63 -1.16 15.92
C PRO A 167 -12.41 -0.69 14.69
N GLU A 168 -13.21 -1.60 14.12
CA GLU A 168 -14.23 -1.24 13.14
C GLU A 168 -15.26 -0.26 13.73
N SER A 169 -15.89 0.54 12.86
CA SER A 169 -16.88 1.56 13.25
C SER A 169 -16.41 2.57 14.31
N ALA A 170 -15.09 2.83 14.46
CA ALA A 170 -14.54 3.87 15.35
C ALA A 170 -14.35 5.25 14.69
N GLY A 171 -14.63 5.39 13.38
CA GLY A 171 -14.46 6.65 12.64
C GLY A 171 -13.04 6.97 12.16
N LYS A 172 -12.15 5.96 12.12
CA LYS A 172 -10.73 6.08 11.71
C LYS A 172 -10.54 6.78 10.37
N SER A 173 -11.11 6.22 9.29
CA SER A 173 -10.98 6.76 7.93
C SER A 173 -11.52 8.19 7.79
N THR A 174 -12.59 8.53 8.51
CA THR A 174 -13.14 9.88 8.59
C THR A 174 -12.17 10.85 9.26
N LEU A 175 -11.56 10.44 10.38
CA LEU A 175 -10.56 11.22 11.09
C LEU A 175 -9.28 11.39 10.25
N ALA A 176 -8.77 10.30 9.66
CA ALA A 176 -7.59 10.30 8.82
C ALA A 176 -7.75 11.23 7.60
N LEU A 177 -8.88 11.15 6.90
CA LEU A 177 -9.20 12.03 5.76
C LEU A 177 -9.30 13.51 6.17
N ALA A 178 -9.99 13.80 7.29
CA ALA A 178 -10.11 15.17 7.79
C ALA A 178 -8.75 15.77 8.17
N LEU A 179 -7.88 14.99 8.83
CA LEU A 179 -6.51 15.41 9.17
C LEU A 179 -5.66 15.63 7.92
N ALA A 180 -5.73 14.72 6.94
CA ALA A 180 -5.00 14.82 5.68
C ALA A 180 -5.38 16.09 4.90
N GLN A 181 -6.68 16.42 4.87
CA GLN A 181 -7.20 17.63 4.22
C GLN A 181 -6.80 18.92 4.96
N GLN A 182 -7.00 18.98 6.29
CA GLN A 182 -6.73 20.19 7.06
C GLN A 182 -5.23 20.50 7.14
N LEU A 183 -4.40 19.48 7.37
CA LEU A 183 -2.96 19.64 7.58
C LEU A 183 -2.15 19.51 6.28
N LYS A 184 -2.81 19.26 5.14
CA LYS A 184 -2.17 19.01 3.83
C LYS A 184 -1.06 17.97 3.96
N LEU A 185 -1.43 16.78 4.43
CA LEU A 185 -0.55 15.63 4.52
C LEU A 185 -0.96 14.56 3.51
N PRO A 186 -0.02 13.80 2.92
CA PRO A 186 -0.34 12.56 2.21
C PRO A 186 -1.01 11.58 3.15
N LEU A 187 -2.00 10.85 2.63
CA LEU A 187 -2.70 9.79 3.35
C LEU A 187 -2.74 8.51 2.52
N VAL A 188 -2.36 7.40 3.15
CA VAL A 188 -2.63 6.05 2.66
C VAL A 188 -3.90 5.51 3.31
N ASN A 189 -4.85 5.05 2.51
CA ASN A 189 -6.11 4.46 2.99
C ASN A 189 -5.94 3.00 3.49
N GLU A 190 -6.94 2.47 4.20
CA GLU A 190 -6.99 1.07 4.65
C GLU A 190 -7.13 0.08 3.46
N TYR A 191 -6.05 -0.61 3.07
CA TYR A 191 -6.06 -1.54 1.94
C TYR A 191 -7.06 -2.69 2.11
N ALA A 192 -7.29 -3.15 3.34
CA ALA A 192 -8.24 -4.23 3.61
C ALA A 192 -9.64 -3.92 3.05
N ARG A 193 -10.11 -2.67 3.19
CA ARG A 193 -11.40 -2.23 2.64
C ARG A 193 -11.42 -2.24 1.12
N LEU A 194 -10.31 -1.84 0.51
CA LEU A 194 -10.18 -1.85 -0.94
C LEU A 194 -10.20 -3.29 -1.45
N TRP A 195 -9.35 -4.17 -0.92
CA TRP A 195 -9.30 -5.59 -1.28
C TRP A 195 -10.65 -6.28 -1.15
N LEU A 196 -11.30 -6.16 0.02
CA LEU A 196 -12.60 -6.77 0.29
C LEU A 196 -13.74 -6.21 -0.58
N SER A 197 -13.59 -5.03 -1.18
CA SER A 197 -14.57 -4.51 -2.14
C SER A 197 -14.50 -5.15 -3.54
N TYR A 198 -13.42 -5.89 -3.82
CA TYR A 198 -13.21 -6.66 -5.05
C TYR A 198 -13.35 -8.18 -4.85
N GLN A 199 -13.73 -8.63 -3.65
CA GLN A 199 -14.04 -10.04 -3.34
C GLN A 199 -15.55 -10.27 -3.30
N ASP A 200 -15.97 -11.49 -3.65
CA ASP A 200 -17.37 -11.94 -3.57
C ASP A 200 -17.76 -12.45 -2.15
N ASP A 201 -16.82 -12.44 -1.19
CA ASP A 201 -16.95 -12.96 0.17
C ASP A 201 -16.20 -12.08 1.20
N VAL A 202 -16.42 -12.31 2.50
CA VAL A 202 -15.95 -11.48 3.62
C VAL A 202 -14.44 -11.54 3.90
N GLY A 203 -13.67 -12.29 3.11
CA GLY A 203 -12.23 -12.49 3.25
C GLY A 203 -11.85 -13.57 4.27
N GLY A 204 -10.65 -14.12 4.11
CA GLY A 204 -10.12 -15.22 4.91
C GLY A 204 -8.71 -14.98 5.44
N TYR A 205 -8.16 -15.98 6.14
CA TYR A 205 -6.79 -15.90 6.68
C TYR A 205 -5.73 -15.71 5.59
N GLU A 206 -5.92 -16.31 4.42
CA GLU A 206 -4.95 -16.23 3.31
C GLU A 206 -4.81 -14.81 2.74
N ASP A 207 -5.83 -13.95 2.93
CA ASP A 207 -5.77 -12.53 2.54
C ASP A 207 -4.88 -11.70 3.47
N ILE A 208 -4.67 -12.11 4.73
CA ILE A 208 -3.95 -11.33 5.76
C ILE A 208 -2.57 -10.92 5.28
N ALA A 209 -1.82 -11.85 4.68
CA ALA A 209 -0.46 -11.56 4.25
C ALA A 209 -0.45 -10.60 3.05
N LEU A 210 -1.34 -10.80 2.07
CA LEU A 210 -1.45 -9.88 0.93
C LEU A 210 -1.81 -8.47 1.41
N ILE A 211 -2.81 -8.36 2.29
CA ILE A 211 -3.28 -7.09 2.84
C ILE A 211 -2.15 -6.35 3.54
N ALA A 212 -1.40 -7.03 4.41
CA ALA A 212 -0.27 -6.41 5.11
C ALA A 212 0.88 -6.03 4.17
N LYS A 213 1.24 -6.86 3.19
CA LYS A 213 2.30 -6.58 2.20
C LYS A 213 1.98 -5.32 1.38
N VAL A 214 0.74 -5.20 0.90
CA VAL A 214 0.33 -4.05 0.09
C VAL A 214 0.30 -2.78 0.92
N GLN A 215 -0.30 -2.82 2.12
CA GLN A 215 -0.29 -1.68 3.05
C GLN A 215 1.15 -1.22 3.31
N GLN A 216 2.04 -2.15 3.71
CA GLN A 216 3.45 -1.88 3.96
C GLN A 216 4.19 -1.25 2.77
N ALA A 217 3.98 -1.77 1.55
CA ALA A 217 4.64 -1.22 0.35
C ALA A 217 4.17 0.21 0.05
N PHE A 218 2.90 0.54 0.32
CA PHE A 218 2.42 1.91 0.32
C PHE A 218 3.04 2.76 1.44
N GLU A 219 3.19 2.24 2.65
CA GLU A 219 3.85 2.96 3.75
C GLU A 219 5.29 3.32 3.42
N GLN A 220 6.05 2.39 2.84
CA GLN A 220 7.43 2.62 2.43
C GLN A 220 7.51 3.62 1.27
N THR A 221 6.63 3.50 0.27
CA THR A 221 6.57 4.43 -0.87
C THR A 221 6.31 5.87 -0.44
N VAL A 222 5.31 6.08 0.42
CA VAL A 222 4.90 7.43 0.84
C VAL A 222 5.90 8.02 1.85
N SER A 223 6.42 7.24 2.80
CA SER A 223 7.44 7.73 3.75
C SER A 223 8.81 7.98 3.12
N ALA A 224 9.10 7.41 1.95
CA ALA A 224 10.27 7.78 1.16
C ALA A 224 10.13 9.15 0.45
N GLN A 225 8.92 9.70 0.34
CA GLN A 225 8.61 10.88 -0.49
C GLN A 225 7.96 12.06 0.25
N SER A 226 7.72 11.92 1.57
CA SER A 226 7.12 12.96 2.41
C SER A 226 7.79 13.02 3.77
N GLU A 227 7.87 14.22 4.37
CA GLU A 227 8.45 14.38 5.71
C GLU A 227 7.58 13.72 6.79
N ILE A 228 6.26 13.81 6.63
CA ILE A 228 5.22 13.26 7.50
C ILE A 228 4.12 12.68 6.61
N ALA A 229 3.57 11.53 6.99
CA ALA A 229 2.44 10.93 6.29
C ALA A 229 1.48 10.22 7.26
N LEU A 230 0.20 10.25 6.89
CA LEU A 230 -0.87 9.58 7.60
C LEU A 230 -1.15 8.21 6.97
N PHE A 231 -1.47 7.23 7.81
CA PHE A 231 -1.81 5.88 7.39
C PHE A 231 -3.11 5.49 8.10
N ASP A 232 -4.22 5.37 7.37
CA ASP A 232 -5.45 4.78 7.92
C ASP A 232 -5.20 3.28 8.07
N THR A 233 -5.00 2.85 9.32
CA THR A 233 -4.42 1.57 9.70
C THR A 233 -2.96 1.36 9.23
N GLY A 234 -2.49 0.12 9.25
CA GLY A 234 -1.11 -0.31 9.00
C GLY A 234 -0.94 -1.80 9.35
N PRO A 235 0.19 -2.45 9.00
CA PRO A 235 0.47 -3.85 9.33
C PRO A 235 0.19 -4.26 10.78
N MET A 236 0.39 -3.37 11.76
CA MET A 236 0.01 -3.61 13.17
C MET A 236 -1.48 -3.90 13.34
N THR A 237 -2.35 -3.18 12.63
CA THR A 237 -3.80 -3.37 12.67
C THR A 237 -4.18 -4.69 12.02
N THR A 238 -3.52 -5.05 10.91
CA THR A 238 -3.69 -6.34 10.23
C THR A 238 -3.26 -7.52 11.12
N GLN A 239 -2.19 -7.36 11.91
CA GLN A 239 -1.78 -8.34 12.92
C GLN A 239 -2.86 -8.52 14.01
N VAL A 240 -3.43 -7.44 14.54
CA VAL A 240 -4.50 -7.54 15.56
C VAL A 240 -5.76 -8.21 14.97
N TRP A 241 -6.17 -7.85 13.75
CA TRP A 241 -7.27 -8.51 13.04
C TRP A 241 -7.01 -10.01 12.84
N SER A 242 -5.80 -10.38 12.39
CA SER A 242 -5.41 -11.77 12.16
C SER A 242 -5.51 -12.60 13.46
N GLN A 243 -4.92 -12.08 14.54
CA GLN A 243 -4.97 -12.71 15.86
C GLN A 243 -6.40 -12.84 16.40
N MET A 244 -7.25 -11.84 16.17
CA MET A 244 -8.61 -11.80 16.72
C MET A 244 -9.60 -12.67 15.95
N LEU A 245 -9.51 -12.71 14.62
CA LEU A 245 -10.44 -13.47 13.77
C LEU A 245 -10.01 -14.94 13.60
N PHE A 246 -8.70 -15.21 13.54
CA PHE A 246 -8.17 -16.53 13.17
C PHE A 246 -7.32 -17.19 14.26
N GLY A 247 -6.99 -16.50 15.34
CA GLY A 247 -6.19 -17.05 16.44
C GLY A 247 -4.70 -17.23 16.13
N LYS A 248 -4.26 -16.93 14.91
CA LYS A 248 -2.89 -17.05 14.39
C LYS A 248 -2.52 -15.81 13.59
N VAL A 249 -1.22 -15.55 13.42
CA VAL A 249 -0.68 -14.46 12.60
C VAL A 249 0.47 -15.01 11.73
N PRO A 250 0.62 -14.62 10.45
CA PRO A 250 1.76 -15.00 9.63
C PRO A 250 3.09 -14.60 10.29
N GLU A 251 4.07 -15.51 10.34
CA GLU A 251 5.32 -15.29 11.08
C GLU A 251 6.11 -14.07 10.55
N TRP A 252 6.11 -13.88 9.23
CA TRP A 252 6.74 -12.72 8.60
C TRP A 252 6.11 -11.39 9.07
N LEU A 253 4.80 -11.36 9.29
CA LEU A 253 4.07 -10.15 9.71
C LEU A 253 4.43 -9.79 11.15
N VAL A 254 4.56 -10.78 12.04
CA VAL A 254 5.03 -10.56 13.42
C VAL A 254 6.44 -9.97 13.42
N LYS A 255 7.35 -10.52 12.61
CA LYS A 255 8.73 -9.99 12.46
C LYS A 255 8.72 -8.59 11.87
N GLN A 256 7.87 -8.33 10.87
CA GLN A 256 7.76 -7.01 10.23
C GLN A 256 7.25 -5.96 11.20
N VAL A 257 6.21 -6.26 11.98
CA VAL A 257 5.64 -5.35 12.99
C VAL A 257 6.65 -5.02 14.09
N GLN A 258 7.52 -5.96 14.47
CA GLN A 258 8.62 -5.71 15.41
C GLN A 258 9.75 -4.83 14.86
N GLN A 259 9.91 -4.78 13.53
CA GLN A 259 10.95 -3.98 12.85
C GLN A 259 10.43 -2.63 12.36
N ASP A 260 9.12 -2.40 12.38
CA ASP A 260 8.50 -1.22 11.79
C ASP A 260 8.45 -0.04 12.78
N CYS A 261 8.67 1.16 12.24
CA CYS A 261 8.84 2.37 13.05
C CYS A 261 7.70 3.36 12.76
N TYR A 262 6.85 3.59 13.77
CA TYR A 262 5.86 4.67 13.76
C TYR A 262 6.29 5.77 14.74
N ALA A 263 6.28 7.02 14.28
CA ALA A 263 6.61 8.16 15.13
C ALA A 263 5.47 8.48 16.12
N LEU A 264 4.23 8.20 15.73
CA LEU A 264 3.03 8.34 16.56
C LEU A 264 1.95 7.37 16.09
N VAL A 265 1.15 6.84 17.01
CA VAL A 265 -0.11 6.16 16.69
C VAL A 265 -1.27 6.92 17.31
N LEU A 266 -2.28 7.22 16.50
CA LEU A 266 -3.56 7.78 16.95
C LEU A 266 -4.51 6.60 17.15
N LEU A 267 -4.72 6.20 18.41
CA LEU A 267 -5.53 5.03 18.75
C LEU A 267 -6.97 5.47 19.06
N VAL A 268 -7.90 5.16 18.15
CA VAL A 268 -9.28 5.66 18.19
C VAL A 268 -10.20 4.71 18.97
N ALA A 269 -10.93 5.25 19.95
CA ALA A 269 -11.81 4.48 20.82
C ALA A 269 -13.11 4.00 20.12
N PRO A 270 -13.71 2.87 20.55
CA PRO A 270 -14.98 2.33 20.02
C PRO A 270 -16.25 3.06 20.53
N ASP A 271 -16.14 4.35 20.85
CA ASP A 271 -17.12 5.14 21.62
C ASP A 271 -18.30 5.73 20.82
N ILE A 272 -18.35 5.47 19.51
CA ILE A 272 -19.48 5.85 18.65
C ILE A 272 -20.42 4.65 18.38
N PRO A 273 -21.71 4.90 18.08
CA PRO A 273 -22.63 3.84 17.67
C PRO A 273 -22.10 3.03 16.49
N TRP A 274 -22.30 1.72 16.53
CA TRP A 274 -21.96 0.87 15.41
C TRP A 274 -22.92 1.14 14.24
N HIS A 275 -22.35 1.35 13.05
CA HIS A 275 -23.11 1.52 11.80
C HIS A 275 -22.91 0.33 10.89
N PHE A 276 -23.98 -0.14 10.23
CA PHE A 276 -23.94 -1.26 9.30
C PHE A 276 -23.11 -0.95 8.04
N ASP A 277 -22.37 -1.94 7.57
CA ASP A 277 -21.44 -1.88 6.44
C ASP A 277 -21.17 -3.35 6.06
N PRO A 278 -21.27 -3.76 4.78
CA PRO A 278 -21.09 -5.16 4.39
C PRO A 278 -19.73 -5.77 4.78
N GLN A 279 -18.71 -4.95 5.04
CA GLN A 279 -17.37 -5.40 5.45
C GLN A 279 -17.19 -5.49 6.98
N ARG A 280 -18.21 -5.16 7.79
CA ARG A 280 -18.13 -5.15 9.26
C ARG A 280 -18.67 -6.43 9.89
N CYS A 281 -17.95 -6.96 10.88
CA CYS A 281 -18.20 -8.26 11.50
C CYS A 281 -18.32 -8.21 13.03
N GLN A 282 -18.13 -7.05 13.67
CA GLN A 282 -18.08 -6.89 15.14
C GLN A 282 -19.05 -5.81 15.65
N PRO A 283 -20.38 -6.02 15.56
CA PRO A 283 -21.37 -5.04 16.03
C PRO A 283 -21.33 -4.81 17.55
N ALA A 284 -21.02 -5.84 18.34
CA ALA A 284 -21.00 -5.76 19.79
C ALA A 284 -19.89 -4.81 20.30
N LEU A 285 -20.22 -3.95 21.25
CA LEU A 285 -19.27 -3.00 21.85
C LEU A 285 -18.12 -3.72 22.54
N GLU A 286 -18.40 -4.73 23.36
CA GLU A 286 -17.41 -5.55 24.08
C GLU A 286 -16.35 -6.16 23.14
N THR A 287 -16.76 -6.56 21.93
CA THR A 287 -15.84 -7.08 20.91
C THR A 287 -14.92 -5.98 20.37
N ARG A 288 -15.45 -4.78 20.12
CA ARG A 288 -14.67 -3.62 19.67
C ARG A 288 -13.74 -3.07 20.77
N GLU A 289 -14.16 -3.12 22.03
CA GLU A 289 -13.34 -2.81 23.20
C GLU A 289 -12.18 -3.82 23.36
N ARG A 290 -12.45 -5.12 23.17
CA ARG A 290 -11.40 -6.14 23.14
C ARG A 290 -10.40 -5.90 22.01
N PHE A 291 -10.85 -5.51 20.81
CA PHE A 291 -9.93 -5.13 19.72
C PHE A 291 -9.06 -3.93 20.13
N PHE A 292 -9.66 -2.89 20.72
CA PHE A 292 -8.93 -1.71 21.21
C PHE A 292 -7.86 -2.08 22.26
N GLN A 293 -8.19 -2.95 23.22
CA GLN A 293 -7.23 -3.45 24.23
C GLN A 293 -6.09 -4.27 23.61
N LEU A 294 -6.35 -5.05 22.56
CA LEU A 294 -5.32 -5.76 21.81
C LEU A 294 -4.37 -4.78 21.08
N CYS A 295 -4.89 -3.66 20.55
CA CYS A 295 -4.07 -2.58 20.01
C CYS A 295 -3.18 -1.95 21.09
N GLU A 296 -3.73 -1.55 22.24
CA GLU A 296 -2.93 -0.97 23.34
C GLU A 296 -1.84 -1.93 23.82
N THR A 297 -2.19 -3.21 23.96
CA THR A 297 -1.24 -4.26 24.36
C THR A 297 -0.09 -4.39 23.36
N LEU A 298 -0.39 -4.40 22.06
CA LEU A 298 0.63 -4.45 21.00
C LEU A 298 1.52 -3.20 20.98
N LEU A 299 0.93 -2.00 21.09
CA LEU A 299 1.66 -0.74 21.12
C LEU A 299 2.59 -0.65 22.33
N GLY A 300 2.12 -1.12 23.50
CA GLY A 300 2.93 -1.24 24.71
C GLY A 300 4.08 -2.25 24.59
N GLN A 301 3.84 -3.41 23.97
CA GLN A 301 4.88 -4.42 23.70
C GLN A 301 5.97 -3.91 22.75
N LEU A 302 5.60 -3.08 21.77
CA LEU A 302 6.51 -2.46 20.80
C LEU A 302 7.13 -1.15 21.30
N ALA A 303 6.75 -0.68 22.50
CA ALA A 303 7.13 0.63 23.05
C ALA A 303 6.83 1.83 22.12
N ILE A 304 5.78 1.73 21.30
CA ILE A 304 5.39 2.78 20.34
C ILE A 304 4.62 3.88 21.07
N SER A 305 4.99 5.14 20.82
CA SER A 305 4.26 6.30 21.33
C SER A 305 2.87 6.38 20.71
N TYR A 306 1.81 6.39 21.53
CA TYR A 306 0.44 6.54 21.06
C TYR A 306 -0.34 7.58 21.87
N GLN A 307 -1.37 8.13 21.24
CA GLN A 307 -2.38 9.00 21.85
C GLN A 307 -3.75 8.34 21.67
N VAL A 308 -4.50 8.16 22.76
CA VAL A 308 -5.90 7.75 22.70
C VAL A 308 -6.75 8.92 22.21
N ILE A 309 -7.64 8.65 21.26
CA ILE A 309 -8.53 9.62 20.63
C ILE A 309 -9.99 9.18 20.85
N SER A 310 -10.80 10.04 21.47
CA SER A 310 -12.16 9.70 21.90
C SER A 310 -13.10 10.93 21.97
N GLY A 311 -14.40 10.68 22.11
CA GLY A 311 -15.43 11.70 22.28
C GLY A 311 -15.78 12.47 21.00
N ALA A 312 -16.43 13.63 21.18
CA ALA A 312 -16.81 14.53 20.09
C ALA A 312 -15.57 15.23 19.48
N ASP A 313 -14.65 15.69 20.32
CA ASP A 313 -13.51 16.53 19.93
C ASP A 313 -12.31 15.74 19.35
N ARG A 314 -12.56 14.52 18.84
CA ARG A 314 -11.56 13.59 18.31
C ARG A 314 -10.62 14.21 17.28
N PHE A 315 -11.13 15.13 16.47
CA PHE A 315 -10.36 15.82 15.45
C PHE A 315 -9.32 16.77 16.06
N GLU A 316 -9.74 17.63 16.99
CA GLU A 316 -8.83 18.58 17.66
C GLU A 316 -7.83 17.85 18.58
N GLN A 317 -8.23 16.76 19.24
CA GLN A 317 -7.30 15.89 19.99
C GLN A 317 -6.18 15.34 19.08
N ALA A 318 -6.55 14.77 17.93
CA ALA A 318 -5.59 14.18 17.00
C ALA A 318 -4.69 15.23 16.33
N LYS A 319 -5.27 16.37 15.94
CA LYS A 319 -4.55 17.52 15.41
C LYS A 319 -3.56 18.10 16.43
N GLN A 320 -3.98 18.27 17.69
CA GLN A 320 -3.09 18.74 18.75
C GLN A 320 -1.96 17.74 19.03
N ALA A 321 -2.23 16.43 19.01
CA ALA A 321 -1.20 15.40 19.15
C ALA A 321 -0.15 15.48 18.02
N LEU A 322 -0.60 15.68 16.78
CA LEU A 322 0.28 15.89 15.62
C LEU A 322 1.15 17.14 15.77
N ILE A 323 0.55 18.30 16.08
CA ILE A 323 1.29 19.57 16.27
C ILE A 323 2.29 19.47 17.43
N THR A 324 1.91 18.80 18.52
CA THR A 324 2.79 18.60 19.69
C THR A 324 3.96 17.67 19.37
N LYS A 325 3.75 16.68 18.50
CA LYS A 325 4.80 15.72 18.07
C LYS A 325 5.72 16.29 16.99
N PHE A 326 5.21 17.11 16.08
CA PHE A 326 5.90 17.55 14.88
C PHE A 326 5.87 19.09 14.73
N SER A 327 6.99 19.73 15.05
CA SER A 327 7.13 21.19 15.05
C SER A 327 7.01 21.88 13.68
N CYS A 328 7.02 21.12 12.57
CA CYS A 328 6.84 21.62 11.21
C CYS A 328 5.36 21.71 10.78
N ILE A 329 4.41 21.20 11.57
CA ILE A 329 2.97 21.34 11.30
C ILE A 329 2.49 22.72 11.81
N SER A 330 2.44 23.70 10.91
CA SER A 330 1.87 25.03 11.17
C SER A 330 0.39 25.11 10.79
N CYS A 331 -0.43 25.67 11.68
CA CYS A 331 -1.88 25.91 11.50
C CYS A 331 -2.21 26.97 10.44
#